data_AF-A0A3D1RS81-F1
#
_entry.id   AF-A0A3D1RS81-F1
#
_cell.length_a   1.000
_cell.length_b   1.000
_cell.length_c   1.000
_cell.angle_alpha   90.00
_cell.angle_beta   90.00
_cell.angle_gamma   90.00
#
_symmetry.space_group_name_H-M   'P 1'
#
loop_
_entity.id
_entity.type
_entity.pdbx_description
1 polymer ?
#
loop_
_entity_poly.entity_id
_entity_poly.type
_entity_poly.pdbx_seq_one_letter_code
_entity_poly.pdbx_strand_id
1 'polypeptide(L)' 'TSAPVQISHSIPRPEQAEIVVSVADQPVSDYSSFIRVAEIVGCEEAEKKSGRARYRFYRDHGVEPQTHRISL' A
#
# COMPACT_ATOMS: atom_id res chain seq x y z
N THR A 1 21.31 -13.49 7.22
CA THR A 1 20.76 -12.21 7.71
C THR A 1 19.73 -11.75 6.72
N SER A 2 18.50 -11.42 7.16
CA SER A 2 17.49 -10.87 6.24
C SER A 2 17.86 -9.43 5.87
N ALA A 3 17.66 -9.04 4.61
CA ALA A 3 17.88 -7.65 4.19
C ALA A 3 16.81 -6.75 4.82
N PRO A 4 17.15 -5.49 5.20
CA PRO A 4 16.20 -4.56 5.81
C PRO A 4 15.03 -4.18 4.87
N VAL A 5 15.23 -4.35 3.55
CA VAL A 5 14.19 -4.18 2.54
C VAL A 5 13.98 -5.50 1.83
N GLN A 6 12.74 -5.98 1.82
CA GLN A 6 12.32 -7.18 1.11
C GLN A 6 11.44 -6.77 -0.09
N ILE A 7 11.75 -7.29 -1.26
CA ILE A 7 10.94 -7.09 -2.48
C ILE A 7 10.26 -8.42 -2.80
N SER A 8 8.94 -8.41 -2.86
CA SER A 8 8.12 -9.60 -3.06
C SER A 8 6.85 -9.27 -3.83
N HIS A 9 6.29 -10.28 -4.49
CA HIS A 9 4.97 -10.22 -5.12
C HIS A 9 3.83 -10.67 -4.18
N SER A 10 4.16 -11.06 -2.93
CA SER A 10 3.22 -11.54 -1.92
C SER A 10 3.19 -10.57 -0.74
N ILE A 11 2.02 -10.42 -0.11
CA ILE A 11 1.88 -9.65 1.12
C ILE A 11 2.74 -10.33 2.21
N PRO A 12 3.64 -9.60 2.88
CA PRO A 12 4.44 -10.17 3.96
C PRO A 12 3.54 -10.53 5.15
N ARG A 13 3.96 -11.52 5.94
CA ARG A 13 3.35 -11.71 7.25
C ARG A 13 3.79 -10.59 8.20
N PRO A 14 3.02 -10.25 9.24
CA PRO A 14 3.34 -9.14 10.14
C PRO A 14 4.69 -9.26 10.84
N GLU A 15 5.20 -10.47 11.07
CA GLU A 15 6.54 -10.69 11.64
C GLU A 15 7.68 -10.45 10.63
N GLN A 16 7.37 -10.29 9.35
CA GLN A 16 8.34 -10.10 8.28
C GLN A 16 8.54 -8.63 7.90
N ALA A 17 7.57 -7.76 8.20
CA ALA A 17 7.65 -6.33 7.89
C ALA A 17 6.74 -5.49 8.80
N GLU A 18 7.24 -4.34 9.24
CA GLU A 18 6.46 -3.34 9.97
C GLU A 18 5.77 -2.34 9.03
N ILE A 19 6.36 -2.12 7.86
CA ILE A 19 5.92 -1.15 6.85
C ILE A 19 5.76 -1.86 5.50
N VAL A 20 4.63 -1.64 4.84
CA VAL A 20 4.37 -2.14 3.49
C VAL A 20 4.30 -0.98 2.51
N VAL A 21 5.09 -1.05 1.44
CA VAL A 21 4.94 -0.19 0.27
C VAL A 21 4.36 -1.04 -0.85
N SER A 22 3.10 -0.83 -1.19
CA SER A 22 2.38 -1.61 -2.20
C SER A 22 2.34 -0.88 -3.53
N VAL A 23 2.68 -1.63 -4.58
CA VAL A 23 2.47 -1.26 -6.00
C VAL A 23 1.40 -2.13 -6.65
N ALA A 24 0.65 -2.91 -5.86
CA ALA A 24 -0.38 -3.82 -6.35
C ALA A 24 -1.66 -3.06 -6.75
N ASP A 25 -2.45 -3.65 -7.65
CA ASP A 25 -3.73 -3.08 -8.04
C ASP A 25 -4.80 -3.22 -6.96
N GLN A 26 -4.67 -4.23 -6.09
CA GLN A 26 -5.58 -4.50 -4.98
C GLN A 26 -5.04 -3.90 -3.67
N PRO A 27 -5.92 -3.48 -2.74
CA PRO A 27 -5.49 -2.98 -1.45
C PRO A 27 -4.84 -4.09 -0.62
N VAL A 28 -3.99 -3.71 0.33
CA VAL A 28 -3.46 -4.63 1.35
C VAL A 28 -4.61 -5.03 2.26
N SER A 29 -5.06 -6.29 2.20
CA SER A 29 -6.24 -6.76 2.96
C SER A 29 -6.01 -6.78 4.47
N ASP A 30 -4.80 -7.15 4.91
CA ASP A 30 -4.41 -7.23 6.33
C ASP A 30 -3.68 -5.95 6.80
N TYR A 31 -4.08 -4.79 6.27
CA TYR A 31 -3.40 -3.51 6.50
C TYR A 31 -3.30 -3.13 7.98
N SER A 32 -4.24 -3.58 8.82
CA SER A 32 -4.25 -3.31 10.27
C SER A 32 -3.13 -4.00 11.03
N SER A 33 -2.52 -5.02 10.43
CA SER A 33 -1.42 -5.77 11.04
C SER A 33 -0.05 -5.10 10.83
N PHE A 34 -0.01 -4.01 10.08
CA PHE A 34 1.21 -3.23 9.81
C PHE A 34 1.14 -1.86 10.49
N ILE A 35 2.30 -1.33 10.89
CA ILE A 35 2.40 0.02 11.47
C ILE A 35 2.05 1.08 10.42
N ARG A 36 2.41 0.83 9.16
CA ARG A 36 2.11 1.73 8.05
C ARG A 36 1.99 0.99 6.72
N VAL A 37 1.00 1.40 5.93
CA VAL A 37 0.88 1.02 4.52
C VAL A 37 1.01 2.28 3.65
N ALA A 38 1.85 2.22 2.63
CA ALA A 38 1.94 3.22 1.58
C ALA A 38 1.52 2.60 0.25
N GLU A 39 0.47 3.14 -0.36
CA GLU A 39 0.00 2.74 -1.68
C GLU A 39 0.57 3.68 -2.73
N ILE A 40 1.27 3.14 -3.72
CA ILE A 40 1.75 3.92 -4.85
C ILE A 40 0.61 4.08 -5.86
N VAL A 41 0.40 5.31 -6.32
CA VAL A 41 -0.55 5.63 -7.38
C VAL A 41 0.24 6.23 -8.54
N GLY A 42 0.28 5.51 -9.66
CA GLY A 42 0.95 5.97 -10.86
C GLY A 42 0.16 7.04 -11.63
N CYS A 43 0.72 7.46 -12.75
CA CYS A 43 0.21 8.59 -13.55
C CYS A 43 -0.76 8.15 -14.65
N GLU A 44 -0.79 6.88 -15.01
CA GLU A 44 -1.66 6.36 -16.07
C GLU A 44 -3.11 6.25 -15.59
N GLU A 45 -4.07 6.31 -16.53
CA GLU A 45 -5.49 6.28 -16.18
C GLU A 45 -5.93 4.97 -15.51
N ALA A 46 -5.33 3.84 -15.90
CA ALA A 46 -5.56 2.56 -15.26
C ALA A 46 -5.07 2.56 -13.80
N GLU A 47 -3.87 3.08 -13.55
CA GLU A 47 -3.26 3.18 -12.22
C GLU A 47 -4.02 4.16 -11.32
N LYS A 48 -4.46 5.31 -11.86
CA LYS A 48 -5.33 6.23 -11.13
C LYS A 48 -6.66 5.58 -10.77
N LYS A 49 -7.24 4.77 -11.67
CA LYS A 49 -8.49 4.05 -11.42
C LYS A 49 -8.30 3.01 -10.30
N SER A 50 -7.23 2.21 -10.34
CA SER A 50 -6.94 1.24 -9.28
C SER A 50 -6.61 1.95 -7.96
N GLY A 51 -5.83 3.04 -7.98
CA GLY A 51 -5.55 3.88 -6.82
C GLY A 51 -6.81 4.46 -6.16
N ARG A 52 -7.78 4.94 -6.95
CA ARG A 52 -9.10 5.38 -6.42
C ARG A 52 -9.89 4.22 -5.80
N ALA A 53 -9.73 2.99 -6.27
CA ALA A 53 -10.37 1.82 -5.67
C ALA A 53 -9.74 1.47 -4.31
N ARG A 54 -8.40 1.43 -4.23
CA ARG A 54 -7.68 1.22 -2.97
C ARG A 54 -7.97 2.32 -1.94
N TYR A 55 -7.98 3.58 -2.36
CA TYR A 55 -8.32 4.71 -1.49
C TYR A 55 -9.74 4.58 -0.89
N ARG A 56 -10.72 4.17 -1.70
CA ARG A 56 -12.10 3.91 -1.22
C ARG A 56 -12.15 2.76 -0.24
N PHE A 57 -11.46 1.65 -0.53
CA PHE A 57 -11.38 0.50 0.38
C PHE A 57 -10.96 0.92 1.79
N TYR A 58 -9.88 1.70 1.93
CA TYR A 58 -9.43 2.16 3.25
C TYR A 58 -10.47 3.07 3.93
N ARG A 59 -11.08 4.00 3.19
CA ARG A 59 -12.13 4.88 3.72
C ARG A 59 -13.37 4.12 4.19
N ASP A 60 -13.80 3.12 3.44
CA ASP A 60 -14.95 2.28 3.78
C ASP A 60 -14.71 1.47 5.07
N HIS A 61 -13.44 1.26 5.45
CA HIS A 61 -13.05 0.64 6.72
C HIS A 61 -12.65 1.65 7.81
N GLY A 62 -12.99 2.93 7.64
CA GLY A 62 -12.76 3.96 8.67
C GLY A 62 -11.32 4.49 8.74
N VAL A 63 -10.47 4.13 7.79
CA VAL A 63 -9.11 4.70 7.66
C VAL A 63 -9.18 5.96 6.80
N GLU A 64 -8.49 7.02 7.21
CA GLU A 64 -8.32 8.24 6.40
C GLU A 64 -6.93 8.26 5.75
N PRO A 65 -6.78 7.90 4.46
CA PRO A 65 -5.47 7.84 3.83
C PRO A 65 -4.93 9.25 3.59
N GLN A 66 -3.68 9.48 4.02
CA GLN A 66 -2.94 10.70 3.73
C GLN A 66 -2.31 10.63 2.34
N THR A 67 -2.56 11.63 1.51
CA THR A 67 -1.99 11.71 0.15
C THR A 67 -0.75 12.60 0.16
N HIS A 68 0.37 12.07 -0.33
CA HIS A 68 1.61 12.80 -0.50
C HIS A 68 1.98 12.83 -1.98
N ARG A 69 2.22 14.02 -2.54
CA ARG A 69 2.72 14.16 -3.91
C ARG A 69 4.24 14.09 -3.88
N ILE A 70 4.81 13.11 -4.56
CA ILE A 70 6.26 12.97 -4.72
C ILE A 70 6.65 13.60 -6.07
N SER A 71 7.57 14.55 -6.04
CA SER A 71 8.21 15.15 -7.22
C SER A 71 9.73 15.04 -7.06
N LEU A 72 10.43 14.94 -8.18
CA LEU A 72 11.89 15.02 -8.23
C LEU A 72 12.35 16.48 -8.23
#